data_AF-A0A944L369-F1
#
_entry.id   AF-A0A944L369-F1
#
_cell.length_a   1.000
_cell.length_b   1.000
_cell.length_c   1.000
_cell.angle_alpha   90.00
_cell.angle_beta   90.00
_cell.angle_gamma   90.00
#
_symmetry.space_group_name_H-M   'P 1'
#
loop_
_entity.id
_entity.type
_entity.pdbx_description
1 polymer ?
#
loop_
_entity_poly.entity_id
_entity_poly.type
_entity_poly.pdbx_seq_one_letter_code
_entity_poly.pdbx_strand_id
1 'polypeptide(L)'
;MARKAKTSTKSRAVAEAARRAAAAERIGPRPPRTPRPRKPDTMYSLNPPGAYYEDWVNPGARLLAEGPEALLAATAEEFGPESSELDTVRVLVRFGEIYGFPVPVTAARHLDAMVELVGYATQFASLEGVTEDEALASMHSLHAQGLLLIDDDGSVWTSVPPGTPYSAPNGEWALVEKKVEAPPELRKAALPS
;
A
#
# COMPACT_ATOMS: atom_id res chain seq x y z
N MET A 1 4.49 57.05 26.01
CA MET A 1 4.99 55.66 26.05
C MET A 1 3.81 54.69 26.15
N ALA A 2 3.56 53.87 25.13
CA ALA A 2 2.40 52.97 25.06
C ALA A 2 2.70 51.60 25.69
N ARG A 3 1.94 51.19 26.72
CA ARG A 3 2.00 49.83 27.29
C ARG A 3 1.14 48.87 26.46
N LYS A 4 1.78 47.88 25.81
CA LYS A 4 1.08 46.74 25.19
C LYS A 4 0.42 45.89 26.28
N ALA A 5 -0.90 45.77 26.25
CA ALA A 5 -1.66 44.88 27.11
C ALA A 5 -1.39 43.42 26.70
N LYS A 6 -0.85 42.60 27.60
CA LYS A 6 -0.71 41.15 27.43
C LYS A 6 -2.10 40.52 27.54
N THR A 7 -2.72 40.20 26.42
CA THR A 7 -3.96 39.41 26.37
C THR A 7 -3.67 38.02 26.93
N SER A 8 -4.37 37.61 27.99
CA SER A 8 -4.10 36.37 28.71
C SER A 8 -4.50 35.14 27.87
N THR A 9 -3.76 34.04 28.01
CA THR A 9 -4.00 32.78 27.29
C THR A 9 -5.44 32.26 27.46
N LYS A 10 -6.06 32.53 28.61
CA LYS A 10 -7.46 32.18 28.90
C LYS A 10 -8.46 32.92 27.99
N SER A 11 -8.21 34.19 27.66
CA SER A 11 -9.07 34.96 26.77
C SER A 11 -9.05 34.45 25.32
N ARG A 12 -7.90 33.94 24.86
CA ARG A 12 -7.78 33.29 23.55
C ARG A 12 -8.53 31.95 23.50
N ALA A 13 -8.42 31.14 24.55
CA ALA A 13 -9.13 29.86 24.63
C ALA A 13 -10.66 30.03 24.62
N VAL A 14 -11.18 31.06 25.30
CA VAL A 14 -12.62 31.37 25.32
C VAL A 14 -13.11 31.85 23.94
N ALA A 15 -12.35 32.72 23.27
CA ALA A 15 -12.68 33.17 21.93
C ALA A 15 -12.63 32.04 20.89
N GLU A 16 -11.69 31.10 21.04
CA GLU A 16 -11.59 29.93 20.17
C GLU A 16 -12.72 28.92 20.41
N ALA A 17 -13.11 28.71 21.66
CA ALA A 17 -14.27 27.88 22.02
C ALA A 17 -15.57 28.46 21.44
N ALA A 18 -15.78 29.77 21.54
CA ALA A 18 -16.94 30.45 20.95
C ALA A 18 -16.98 30.33 19.42
N ARG A 19 -15.82 30.46 18.75
CA ARG A 19 -15.72 30.25 17.29
C ARG A 19 -16.04 28.81 16.89
N ARG A 20 -15.60 27.81 17.66
CA ARG A 20 -15.90 26.40 17.40
C ARG A 20 -17.38 26.07 17.62
N ALA A 21 -18.03 26.67 18.63
CA ALA A 21 -19.46 26.51 18.88
C ALA A 21 -20.29 27.09 17.73
N ALA A 22 -20.01 28.33 17.30
CA ALA A 22 -20.69 28.94 16.17
C ALA A 22 -20.49 28.19 14.84
N ALA A 23 -19.31 27.60 14.64
CA ALA A 23 -19.04 26.76 13.47
C ALA A 23 -19.79 25.41 13.52
N ALA A 24 -19.95 24.82 14.71
CA ALA A 24 -20.69 23.58 14.90
C ALA A 24 -22.20 23.75 14.65
N GLU A 25 -22.77 24.89 15.05
CA GLU A 25 -24.18 25.23 14.75
C GLU A 25 -24.44 25.36 13.23
N ARG A 26 -23.45 25.82 12.47
CA ARG A 26 -23.60 26.07 11.02
C ARG A 26 -23.42 24.82 10.14
N ILE A 27 -22.64 23.84 10.59
CA ILE A 27 -22.18 22.70 9.77
C ILE A 27 -22.94 21.41 10.12
N GLY A 28 -23.65 21.37 11.25
CA GLY A 28 -24.26 20.15 11.76
C GLY A 28 -23.25 19.25 12.49
N PRO A 29 -23.71 18.16 13.12
CA PRO A 29 -22.85 17.27 13.90
C PRO A 29 -21.75 16.71 13.00
N ARG A 30 -20.49 16.89 13.42
CA ARG A 30 -19.35 16.27 12.73
C ARG A 30 -19.57 14.76 12.68
N PRO A 31 -19.33 14.11 11.53
CA PRO A 31 -19.28 12.66 11.47
C PRO A 31 -18.35 12.15 12.58
N PRO A 32 -18.71 11.05 13.26
CA PRO A 32 -17.83 10.45 14.25
C PRO A 32 -16.48 10.20 13.59
N ARG A 33 -15.42 10.81 14.15
CA ARG A 33 -14.06 10.57 13.66
C ARG A 33 -13.75 9.09 13.89
N THR A 34 -13.54 8.36 12.82
CA THR A 34 -12.85 7.07 12.90
C THR A 34 -11.51 7.31 13.60
N PRO A 35 -11.16 6.55 14.65
CA PRO A 35 -9.88 6.70 15.34
C PRO A 35 -8.76 6.52 14.31
N ARG A 36 -7.98 7.58 14.08
CA ARG A 36 -6.82 7.48 13.20
C ARG A 36 -5.76 6.65 13.92
N PRO A 37 -5.26 5.55 13.33
CA PRO A 37 -4.17 4.80 13.92
C PRO A 37 -2.93 5.69 14.08
N ARG A 38 -2.20 5.48 15.19
CA ARG A 38 -1.03 6.30 15.58
C ARG A 38 0.18 6.10 14.67
N LYS A 39 0.21 5.01 13.92
CA LYS A 39 1.17 4.73 12.85
C LYS A 39 0.37 4.54 11.55
N PRO A 40 0.90 4.93 10.39
CA PRO A 40 0.34 4.47 9.13
C PRO A 40 0.39 2.94 9.17
N ASP A 41 -0.80 2.34 9.20
CA ASP A 41 -0.93 0.90 9.06
C ASP A 41 -0.49 0.54 7.65
N THR A 42 0.65 -0.12 7.53
CA THR A 42 1.09 -0.74 6.28
C THR A 42 0.04 -1.75 5.84
N MET A 43 -0.08 -2.05 4.54
CA MET A 43 -1.04 -3.05 4.03
C MET A 43 -1.07 -4.35 4.87
N TYR A 44 0.08 -4.78 5.40
CA TYR A 44 0.23 -5.93 6.30
C TYR A 44 -0.61 -5.92 7.57
N SER A 45 -0.77 -4.77 8.22
CA SER A 45 -1.53 -4.69 9.48
C SER A 45 -3.04 -4.62 9.23
N LEU A 46 -3.44 -4.53 7.97
CA LEU A 46 -4.82 -4.28 7.54
C LEU A 46 -5.51 -5.50 6.93
N ASN A 47 -4.80 -6.63 6.78
CA ASN A 47 -5.35 -7.91 6.28
C ASN A 47 -6.19 -7.72 4.99
N PRO A 48 -5.56 -7.37 3.86
CA PRO A 48 -6.27 -7.08 2.62
C PRO A 48 -7.09 -8.29 2.14
N PRO A 49 -8.27 -8.06 1.54
CA PRO A 49 -9.12 -9.13 1.04
C PRO A 49 -8.54 -9.75 -0.22
N GLY A 50 -8.76 -11.05 -0.39
CA GLY A 50 -8.53 -11.77 -1.64
C GLY A 50 -7.44 -12.84 -1.58
N ALA A 51 -7.57 -13.85 -2.43
CA ALA A 51 -6.73 -15.05 -2.51
C ALA A 51 -5.27 -14.76 -2.92
N TYR A 52 -4.96 -13.53 -3.36
CA TYR A 52 -3.60 -13.08 -3.65
C TYR A 52 -2.83 -12.65 -2.40
N TYR A 53 -3.52 -12.49 -1.27
CA TYR A 53 -2.97 -12.04 0.01
C TYR A 53 -3.03 -13.09 1.11
N GLU A 54 -3.26 -14.35 0.77
CA GLU A 54 -3.21 -15.46 1.74
C GLU A 54 -1.76 -15.82 2.07
N ASP A 55 -0.84 -15.67 1.10
CA ASP A 55 0.55 -16.06 1.23
C ASP A 55 1.47 -14.84 1.36
N TRP A 56 2.18 -14.77 2.49
CA TRP A 56 3.20 -13.75 2.74
C TRP A 56 4.53 -14.42 3.03
N VAL A 57 5.56 -14.06 2.27
CA VAL A 57 6.90 -14.58 2.44
C VAL A 57 7.68 -13.64 3.35
N ASN A 58 8.15 -14.17 4.47
CA ASN A 58 9.21 -13.54 5.23
C ASN A 58 10.51 -14.26 4.85
N PRO A 59 11.48 -13.59 4.20
CA PRO A 59 12.74 -14.20 3.76
C PRO A 59 13.66 -14.64 4.91
N GLY A 60 13.15 -14.57 6.15
CA GLY A 60 13.75 -15.17 7.32
C GLY A 60 14.68 -14.22 8.05
N ALA A 61 15.11 -14.66 9.23
CA ALA A 61 16.00 -13.89 10.10
C ALA A 61 17.33 -13.52 9.42
N ARG A 62 17.78 -14.30 8.43
CA ARG A 62 19.07 -14.09 7.77
C ARG A 62 19.10 -12.84 6.89
N LEU A 63 18.06 -12.59 6.08
CA LEU A 63 18.00 -11.34 5.30
C LEU A 63 17.98 -10.11 6.22
N LEU A 64 17.25 -10.18 7.32
CA LEU A 64 17.14 -9.09 8.30
C LEU A 64 18.44 -8.88 9.10
N ALA A 65 19.24 -9.93 9.30
CA ALA A 65 20.47 -9.88 10.09
C ALA A 65 21.72 -9.53 9.26
N GLU A 66 21.84 -10.08 8.05
CA GLU A 66 23.05 -10.00 7.23
C GLU A 66 22.90 -9.02 6.04
N GLY A 67 21.66 -8.65 5.69
CA GLY A 67 21.36 -7.77 4.57
C GLY A 67 21.28 -8.51 3.22
N PRO A 68 20.80 -7.81 2.17
CA PRO A 68 20.52 -8.41 0.86
C PRO A 68 21.76 -8.92 0.14
N GLU A 69 22.86 -8.17 0.17
CA GLU A 69 24.10 -8.53 -0.52
C GLU A 69 24.70 -9.85 0.01
N ALA A 70 24.72 -10.02 1.34
CA ALA A 70 25.24 -11.23 1.97
C ALA A 70 24.37 -12.45 1.65
N LEU A 71 23.05 -12.29 1.64
CA LEU A 71 22.13 -13.37 1.27
C LEU A 71 22.29 -13.78 -0.19
N LEU A 72 22.41 -12.80 -1.11
CA LEU A 72 22.63 -13.05 -2.54
C LEU A 72 23.96 -13.76 -2.77
N ALA A 73 25.04 -13.30 -2.14
CA ALA A 73 26.36 -13.93 -2.24
C ALA A 73 26.34 -15.38 -1.72
N ALA A 74 25.74 -15.62 -0.55
CA ALA A 74 25.63 -16.95 0.02
C ALA A 74 24.80 -17.90 -0.86
N THR A 75 23.69 -17.40 -1.43
CA THR A 75 22.85 -18.18 -2.34
C THR A 75 23.59 -18.51 -3.64
N ALA A 76 24.34 -17.55 -4.20
CA ALA A 76 25.15 -17.75 -5.39
C ALA A 76 26.30 -18.74 -5.16
N GLU A 77 26.91 -18.73 -3.97
CA GLU A 77 27.95 -19.68 -3.57
C GLU A 77 27.40 -21.11 -3.44
N GLU A 78 26.20 -21.27 -2.87
CA GLU A 78 25.60 -22.58 -2.62
C GLU A 78 24.98 -23.21 -3.87
N PHE A 79 24.23 -22.44 -4.65
CA PHE A 79 23.43 -22.94 -5.78
C PHE A 79 24.02 -22.57 -7.16
N GLY A 80 24.97 -21.63 -7.20
CA GLY A 80 25.56 -21.10 -8.42
C GLY A 80 24.96 -19.75 -8.86
N PRO A 81 25.69 -18.97 -9.69
CA PRO A 81 25.34 -17.60 -10.05
C PRO A 81 24.17 -17.46 -11.03
N GLU A 82 23.79 -18.55 -11.70
CA GLU A 82 22.68 -18.61 -12.68
C GLU A 82 21.56 -19.55 -12.19
N SER A 83 21.50 -19.78 -10.87
CA SER A 83 20.50 -20.67 -10.27
C SER A 83 19.16 -20.00 -10.13
N SER A 84 18.08 -20.78 -10.27
CA SER A 84 16.71 -20.32 -10.04
C SER A 84 16.44 -19.86 -8.61
N GLU A 85 17.20 -20.42 -7.67
CA GLU A 85 17.20 -20.09 -6.26
C GLU A 85 17.72 -18.67 -6.05
N LEU A 86 18.84 -18.32 -6.70
CA LEU A 86 19.37 -16.96 -6.66
C LEU A 86 18.39 -15.97 -7.29
N ASP A 87 17.76 -16.31 -8.40
CA ASP A 87 16.74 -15.45 -9.02
C ASP A 87 15.54 -15.25 -8.11
N THR A 88 15.11 -16.30 -7.41
CA THR A 88 14.04 -16.20 -6.41
C THR A 88 14.43 -15.26 -5.27
N VAL A 89 15.67 -15.36 -4.76
CA VAL A 89 16.18 -14.46 -3.71
C VAL A 89 16.28 -13.02 -4.21
N ARG A 90 16.73 -12.79 -5.45
CA ARG A 90 16.75 -11.45 -6.07
C ARG A 90 15.35 -10.83 -6.10
N VAL A 91 14.34 -11.59 -6.50
CA VAL A 91 12.95 -11.14 -6.51
C VAL A 91 12.44 -10.81 -5.11
N LEU A 92 12.75 -11.65 -4.12
CA LEU A 92 12.35 -11.42 -2.72
C LEU A 92 13.02 -10.17 -2.13
N VAL A 93 14.29 -9.94 -2.43
CA VAL A 93 15.02 -8.73 -2.02
C VAL A 93 14.38 -7.49 -2.65
N ARG A 94 14.19 -7.48 -3.99
CA ARG A 94 13.55 -6.38 -4.72
C ARG A 94 12.18 -6.03 -4.12
N PHE A 95 11.33 -7.02 -3.88
CA PHE A 95 10.03 -6.76 -3.27
C PHE A 95 10.13 -6.34 -1.81
N GLY A 96 11.09 -6.88 -1.05
CA GLY A 96 11.34 -6.48 0.32
C GLY A 96 11.72 -5.01 0.48
N GLU A 97 12.42 -4.43 -0.49
CA GLU A 97 12.75 -3.00 -0.52
C GLU A 97 11.51 -2.12 -0.71
N ILE A 98 10.52 -2.59 -1.50
CA ILE A 98 9.32 -1.83 -1.82
C ILE A 98 8.27 -1.98 -0.72
N TYR A 99 7.97 -3.23 -0.36
CA TYR A 99 6.88 -3.56 0.53
C TYR A 99 7.33 -3.50 1.99
N GLY A 100 8.59 -3.85 2.28
CA GLY A 100 9.02 -4.27 3.60
C GLY A 100 8.78 -5.76 3.82
N PHE A 101 8.89 -6.22 5.06
CA PHE A 101 8.63 -7.61 5.43
C PHE A 101 7.44 -7.75 6.38
N PRO A 102 6.58 -8.76 6.19
CA PRO A 102 6.65 -9.84 5.17
C PRO A 102 6.27 -9.35 3.75
N VAL A 103 6.41 -10.12 2.67
CA VAL A 103 6.13 -9.68 1.27
C VAL A 103 4.95 -10.48 0.69
N PRO A 104 3.95 -9.85 0.02
CA PRO A 104 2.87 -10.54 -0.66
C PRO A 104 3.32 -10.98 -2.05
N VAL A 105 4.17 -12.01 -2.13
CA VAL A 105 4.89 -12.37 -3.37
C VAL A 105 3.93 -12.69 -4.51
N THR A 106 2.82 -13.39 -4.23
CA THR A 106 1.81 -13.73 -5.24
C THR A 106 1.16 -12.48 -5.83
N ALA A 107 0.71 -11.55 -4.99
CA ALA A 107 0.15 -10.28 -5.44
C ALA A 107 1.18 -9.41 -6.18
N ALA A 108 2.41 -9.31 -5.66
CA ALA A 108 3.46 -8.51 -6.28
C ALA A 108 3.87 -9.04 -7.66
N ARG A 109 4.02 -10.36 -7.82
CA ARG A 109 4.28 -10.99 -9.13
C ARG A 109 3.11 -10.83 -10.09
N HIS A 110 1.89 -10.93 -9.60
CA HIS A 110 0.70 -10.71 -10.43
C HIS A 110 0.67 -9.28 -10.96
N LEU A 111 1.05 -8.29 -10.14
CA LEU A 111 1.16 -6.90 -10.58
C LEU A 111 2.25 -6.70 -11.65
N ASP A 112 3.43 -7.32 -11.49
CA ASP A 112 4.48 -7.33 -12.53
C ASP A 112 3.94 -7.94 -13.84
N ALA A 113 3.23 -9.06 -13.77
CA ALA A 113 2.67 -9.73 -14.95
C ALA A 113 1.57 -8.92 -15.64
N MET A 114 0.71 -8.22 -14.88
CA MET A 114 -0.31 -7.32 -15.41
C MET A 114 0.32 -6.16 -16.19
N VAL A 115 1.47 -5.68 -15.74
CA VAL A 115 2.23 -4.64 -16.43
C VAL A 115 2.75 -5.15 -17.78
N GLU A 116 3.37 -6.32 -17.79
CA GLU A 116 3.93 -6.91 -19.01
C GLU A 116 2.85 -7.26 -20.05
N LEU A 117 1.73 -7.86 -19.63
CA LEU A 117 0.74 -8.38 -20.56
C LEU A 117 -0.28 -7.34 -21.05
N VAL A 118 -0.63 -6.36 -20.21
CA VAL A 118 -1.68 -5.37 -20.52
C VAL A 118 -1.10 -3.99 -20.83
N GLY A 119 0.23 -3.83 -20.72
CA GLY A 119 0.91 -2.54 -20.89
C GLY A 119 0.41 -1.51 -19.89
N TYR A 120 -0.01 -1.94 -18.69
CA TYR A 120 -0.67 -1.05 -17.74
C TYR A 120 0.30 0.01 -17.20
N ALA A 121 1.56 -0.34 -16.95
CA ALA A 121 2.58 0.64 -16.59
C ALA A 121 2.86 1.62 -17.74
N THR A 122 2.87 1.16 -19.00
CA THR A 122 3.04 2.06 -20.17
C THR A 122 1.90 3.07 -20.25
N GLN A 123 0.65 2.64 -20.02
CA GLN A 123 -0.51 3.55 -20.00
C GLN A 123 -0.39 4.56 -18.85
N PHE A 124 -0.05 4.08 -17.65
CA PHE A 124 0.14 4.93 -16.47
C PHE A 124 1.29 5.94 -16.67
N ALA A 125 2.42 5.48 -17.22
CA ALA A 125 3.58 6.27 -17.58
C ALA A 125 3.22 7.40 -18.54
N SER A 126 2.44 7.09 -19.59
CA SER A 126 1.97 8.10 -20.54
C SER A 126 1.03 9.13 -19.92
N LEU A 127 0.20 8.74 -18.94
CA LEU A 127 -0.73 9.66 -18.27
C LEU A 127 0.00 10.61 -17.31
N GLU A 128 0.97 10.09 -16.56
CA GLU A 128 1.73 10.85 -15.55
C GLU A 128 2.98 11.53 -16.12
N GLY A 129 3.35 11.24 -17.37
CA GLY A 129 4.54 11.79 -18.02
C GLY A 129 5.86 11.28 -17.43
N VAL A 130 5.86 10.02 -16.96
CA VAL A 130 7.03 9.34 -16.35
C VAL A 130 7.51 8.19 -17.23
N THR A 131 8.63 7.58 -16.88
CA THR A 131 9.09 6.34 -17.53
C THR A 131 8.27 5.13 -17.07
N GLU A 132 8.29 4.04 -17.84
CA GLU A 132 7.59 2.80 -17.48
C GLU A 132 8.11 2.21 -16.17
N ASP A 133 9.41 2.28 -15.92
CA ASP A 133 10.02 1.82 -14.67
C ASP A 133 9.55 2.64 -13.46
N GLU A 134 9.44 3.96 -13.61
CA GLU A 134 8.90 4.86 -12.57
C GLU A 134 7.41 4.61 -12.32
N ALA A 135 6.64 4.33 -13.38
CA ALA A 135 5.24 3.95 -13.27
C ALA A 135 5.07 2.62 -12.53
N LEU A 136 5.88 1.61 -12.86
CA LEU A 136 5.90 0.32 -12.19
C LEU A 136 6.23 0.47 -10.70
N ALA A 137 7.29 1.22 -10.37
CA ALA A 137 7.65 1.51 -8.99
C ALA A 137 6.53 2.23 -8.23
N SER A 138 5.86 3.18 -8.89
CA SER A 138 4.71 3.90 -8.32
C SER A 138 3.53 2.98 -8.06
N MET A 139 3.23 2.05 -8.98
CA MET A 139 2.17 1.06 -8.80
C MET A 139 2.47 0.11 -7.63
N HIS A 140 3.69 -0.40 -7.50
CA HIS A 140 4.08 -1.21 -6.35
C HIS A 140 3.99 -0.42 -5.03
N SER A 141 4.36 0.86 -5.03
CA SER A 141 4.22 1.74 -3.87
C SER A 141 2.76 1.96 -3.48
N LEU A 142 1.88 2.21 -4.44
CA LEU A 142 0.43 2.31 -4.22
C LEU A 142 -0.14 1.00 -3.68
N HIS A 143 0.31 -0.14 -4.22
CA HIS A 143 -0.05 -1.46 -3.73
C HIS A 143 0.42 -1.66 -2.28
N ALA A 144 1.66 -1.32 -1.96
CA ALA A 144 2.21 -1.45 -0.59
C ALA A 144 1.45 -0.62 0.45
N GLN A 145 0.85 0.49 0.02
CA GLN A 145 0.01 1.36 0.84
C GLN A 145 -1.46 0.93 0.89
N GLY A 146 -1.85 -0.13 0.15
CA GLY A 146 -3.24 -0.55 0.03
C GLY A 146 -4.10 0.43 -0.76
N LEU A 147 -3.51 1.24 -1.63
CA LEU A 147 -4.26 2.13 -2.54
C LEU A 147 -4.52 1.45 -3.89
N LEU A 148 -3.80 0.38 -4.17
CA LEU A 148 -4.13 -0.60 -5.20
C LEU A 148 -4.24 -1.98 -4.55
N LEU A 149 -5.25 -2.74 -4.94
CA LEU A 149 -5.42 -4.14 -4.56
C LEU A 149 -5.74 -5.01 -5.78
N ILE A 150 -5.44 -6.29 -5.66
CA ILE A 150 -5.76 -7.34 -6.62
C ILE A 150 -6.93 -8.14 -6.06
N ASP A 151 -8.04 -8.17 -6.78
CA ASP A 151 -9.23 -8.93 -6.40
C ASP A 151 -9.07 -10.42 -6.74
N ASP A 152 -10.02 -11.26 -6.32
CA ASP A 152 -9.98 -12.72 -6.53
C ASP A 152 -9.97 -13.12 -8.01
N ASP A 153 -10.59 -12.32 -8.87
CA ASP A 153 -10.56 -12.50 -10.33
C ASP A 153 -9.22 -12.05 -10.96
N GLY A 154 -8.27 -11.58 -10.14
CA GLY A 154 -6.97 -11.03 -10.54
C GLY A 154 -7.03 -9.59 -11.04
N SER A 155 -8.20 -8.95 -11.07
CA SER A 155 -8.31 -7.57 -11.54
C SER A 155 -7.68 -6.59 -10.54
N VAL A 156 -7.14 -5.49 -11.05
CA VAL A 156 -6.50 -4.45 -10.24
C VAL A 156 -7.50 -3.34 -9.97
N TRP A 157 -7.67 -2.99 -8.70
CA TRP A 157 -8.60 -1.97 -8.23
C TRP A 157 -7.88 -0.89 -7.45
N THR A 158 -8.38 0.35 -7.53
CA THR A 158 -8.11 1.32 -6.48
C THR A 158 -8.94 1.03 -5.26
N SER A 159 -8.33 1.24 -4.09
CA SER A 159 -8.92 0.89 -2.82
C SER A 159 -8.74 1.99 -1.78
N VAL A 160 -9.61 1.96 -0.78
CA VAL A 160 -9.49 2.77 0.42
C VAL A 160 -9.25 1.82 1.60
N PRO A 161 -8.09 1.94 2.27
CA PRO A 161 -7.79 1.10 3.42
C PRO A 161 -8.67 1.46 4.63
N PRO A 162 -8.93 0.49 5.52
CA PRO A 162 -9.49 0.69 6.85
C PRO A 162 -8.82 1.81 7.65
N GLY A 163 -9.56 2.45 8.55
CA GLY A 163 -9.02 3.46 9.46
C GLY A 163 -8.70 4.81 8.81
N THR A 164 -9.01 4.99 7.52
CA THR A 164 -8.96 6.28 6.83
C THR A 164 -10.29 7.03 6.93
N PRO A 165 -10.32 8.36 6.74
CA PRO A 165 -11.56 9.15 6.76
C PRO A 165 -12.60 8.74 5.70
N TYR A 166 -12.18 7.98 4.69
CA TYR A 166 -13.01 7.55 3.56
C TYR A 166 -13.32 6.06 3.59
N SER A 167 -12.92 5.35 4.66
CA SER A 167 -13.19 3.91 4.81
C SER A 167 -14.70 3.65 4.77
N ALA A 168 -15.08 2.41 4.42
CA ALA A 168 -16.47 1.98 4.53
C ALA A 168 -17.00 2.21 5.97
N PRO A 169 -18.33 2.42 6.16
CA PRO A 169 -18.90 2.74 7.47
C PRO A 169 -18.60 1.73 8.59
N ASN A 170 -18.30 0.49 8.22
CA ASN A 170 -17.91 -0.62 9.09
C ASN A 170 -16.39 -0.71 9.34
N GLY A 171 -15.58 0.17 8.73
CA GLY A 171 -14.13 0.14 8.83
C GLY A 171 -13.47 -0.95 7.98
N GLU A 172 -14.18 -1.49 6.99
CA GLU A 172 -13.62 -2.47 6.04
C GLU A 172 -12.93 -1.80 4.85
N TRP A 173 -12.20 -2.61 4.09
CA TRP A 173 -11.66 -2.24 2.79
C TRP A 173 -12.78 -1.86 1.83
N ALA A 174 -12.59 -0.79 1.08
CA ALA A 174 -13.50 -0.41 0.00
C ALA A 174 -12.75 -0.45 -1.34
N LEU A 175 -13.20 -1.30 -2.26
CA LEU A 175 -12.79 -1.24 -3.67
C LEU A 175 -13.61 -0.15 -4.35
N VAL A 176 -12.93 0.81 -4.99
CA VAL A 176 -13.57 2.04 -5.51
C VAL A 176 -13.72 1.98 -7.02
N GLU A 177 -12.65 1.65 -7.73
CA GLU A 177 -12.62 1.68 -9.19
C GLU A 177 -11.74 0.57 -9.74
N LYS A 178 -12.30 -0.27 -10.62
CA LYS A 178 -11.53 -1.28 -11.36
C LYS A 178 -10.67 -0.55 -12.38
N LYS A 179 -9.34 -0.69 -12.26
CA LYS A 179 -8.38 -0.08 -13.17
C LYS A 179 -8.04 -0.99 -14.34
N VAL A 180 -7.87 -2.28 -14.07
CA VAL A 180 -7.50 -3.26 -15.09
C VAL A 180 -8.19 -4.57 -14.83
N GLU A 181 -8.75 -5.15 -15.89
CA GLU A 181 -9.26 -6.50 -15.88
C GLU A 181 -8.11 -7.50 -16.06
N ALA A 182 -8.10 -8.60 -15.30
CA ALA A 182 -7.09 -9.63 -15.50
C ALA A 182 -7.28 -10.33 -16.85
N PRO A 183 -6.21 -10.44 -17.67
CA PRO A 183 -6.21 -11.33 -18.82
C PRO A 183 -6.58 -12.75 -18.40
N PRO A 184 -7.35 -13.51 -19.20
CA PRO A 184 -7.69 -14.89 -18.89
C PRO A 184 -6.49 -15.77 -18.51
N GLU A 185 -5.32 -15.48 -19.06
CA GLU A 185 -4.04 -16.17 -18.84
C GLU A 185 -3.45 -15.93 -17.45
N LEU A 186 -3.80 -14.81 -16.80
CA LEU A 186 -3.31 -14.42 -15.48
C LEU A 186 -4.29 -14.69 -14.35
N ARG A 187 -5.54 -15.01 -14.67
CA ARG A 187 -6.51 -15.42 -13.66
C ARG A 187 -5.95 -16.66 -12.98
N LYS A 188 -5.63 -16.57 -11.68
CA LYS A 188 -5.22 -17.71 -10.85
C LYS A 188 -6.19 -18.83 -11.22
N ALA A 189 -5.70 -19.87 -11.89
CA ALA A 189 -6.53 -20.87 -12.54
C ALA A 189 -7.69 -21.19 -11.60
N ALA A 190 -8.93 -20.97 -12.04
CA ALA A 190 -10.10 -21.33 -11.28
C ALA A 190 -9.94 -22.80 -10.88
N LEU A 191 -9.45 -23.04 -9.66
CA LEU A 191 -9.18 -24.38 -9.17
C LEU A 191 -10.57 -25.04 -9.08
N PRO A 192 -10.82 -26.14 -9.82
CA PRO A 192 -11.97 -26.95 -9.50
C PRO A 192 -11.79 -27.46 -8.06
N SER A 193 -12.89 -27.37 -7.32
CA SER A 193 -13.05 -27.90 -5.96
C SER A 193 -12.70 -29.38 -5.85
#